data_AF-A0A0G0JYU3-F1
#
_entry.id   AF-A0A0G0JYU3-F1
#
_cell.length_a   1.000
_cell.length_b   1.000
_cell.length_c   1.000
_cell.angle_alpha   90.00
_cell.angle_beta   90.00
_cell.angle_gamma   90.00
#
_symmetry.space_group_name_H-M   'P 1'
#
loop_
_entity.id
_entity.type
_entity.pdbx_description
1 polymer ?
#
loop_
_entity_poly.entity_id
_entity_poly.type
_entity_poly.pdbx_seq_one_letter_code
_entity_poly.pdbx_strand_id
1 'polypeptide(L)'
;MTIPIIFCLFAPFPLWLIETLIPYPHLVEELFKFFLVKFTPSKNSWIFPLLLGITFSLSETVLYLVNFFALGNFSDLPLRLVTTTLLHVSLFYLQYYTRKTSASYLTLILAILIHYFYNSLFA
;
A
#
# COMPACT_ATOMS: atom_id res chain seq x y z
N MET A 1 9.56 -4.09 16.83
CA MET A 1 9.79 -4.16 15.37
C MET A 1 8.55 -4.65 14.63
N THR A 2 7.68 -5.44 15.26
CA THR A 2 6.48 -6.06 14.66
C THR A 2 5.29 -5.12 14.48
N ILE A 3 5.18 -4.06 15.29
CA ILE A 3 3.99 -3.18 15.32
C ILE A 3 3.63 -2.62 13.93
N PRO A 4 4.55 -2.02 13.14
CA PRO A 4 4.17 -1.49 11.82
C PRO A 4 3.71 -2.55 10.82
N ILE A 5 4.24 -3.78 10.93
CA ILE A 5 3.83 -4.91 10.09
C ILE A 5 2.40 -5.33 10.42
N ILE A 6 2.05 -5.37 11.71
CA ILE A 6 0.68 -5.64 12.16
C ILE A 6 -0.27 -4.57 11.62
N PHE A 7 0.13 -3.30 11.66
CA PHE A 7 -0.65 -2.23 11.06
C PHE A 7 -0.85 -2.44 9.55
N CYS A 8 0.19 -2.77 8.78
CA CYS A 8 0.02 -3.10 7.36
C CYS A 8 -0.94 -4.27 7.11
N LEU A 9 -0.92 -5.29 7.97
CA LEU A 9 -1.79 -6.46 7.83
C LEU A 9 -3.27 -6.09 7.99
N PHE A 10 -3.59 -5.16 8.89
CA PHE A 10 -4.97 -4.79 9.14
C PHE A 10 -5.41 -3.52 8.42
N ALA A 11 -4.49 -2.70 7.90
CA ALA A 11 -4.79 -1.39 7.34
C ALA A 11 -5.80 -1.38 6.19
N PRO A 12 -5.78 -2.32 5.23
CA PRO A 12 -6.74 -2.28 4.13
C PRO A 12 -8.21 -2.32 4.60
N PHE A 13 -8.53 -2.99 5.70
CA PHE A 13 -9.92 -3.11 6.20
C PHE A 13 -10.56 -1.78 6.65
N PRO A 14 -9.97 -1.00 7.59
CA PRO A 14 -10.49 0.32 7.93
C PRO A 14 -10.31 1.34 6.81
N LEU A 15 -9.26 1.22 5.96
CA LEU A 15 -9.08 2.11 4.81
C LEU A 15 -10.22 1.91 3.82
N TRP A 16 -10.61 0.67 3.51
CA TRP A 16 -11.77 0.36 2.69
C TRP A 16 -13.06 1.03 3.21
N LEU A 17 -13.29 1.03 4.53
CA LEU A 17 -14.44 1.74 5.11
C LEU A 17 -14.34 3.26 4.89
N ILE A 18 -13.16 3.86 5.06
CA ILE A 18 -12.94 5.29 4.81
C ILE A 18 -13.17 5.63 3.33
N GLU A 19 -12.76 4.73 2.43
CA GLU A 19 -12.89 4.90 0.98
C GLU A 19 -14.35 4.89 0.50
N THR A 20 -15.25 4.23 1.24
CA THR A 20 -16.69 4.36 0.98
C THR A 20 -17.21 5.78 1.22
N LEU A 21 -16.51 6.59 2.01
CA LEU A 21 -16.87 7.98 2.32
C LEU A 21 -16.08 8.99 1.48
N ILE A 22 -14.83 8.69 1.15
CA ILE A 22 -13.92 9.57 0.40
C ILE A 22 -13.44 8.81 -0.84
N PRO A 23 -13.91 9.14 -2.06
CA PRO A 23 -13.65 8.35 -3.27
C PRO A 23 -12.25 8.56 -3.87
N TYR A 24 -11.23 8.60 -3.02
CA TYR A 24 -9.82 8.75 -3.39
C TYR A 24 -8.96 7.71 -2.65
N PRO A 25 -9.08 6.41 -2.97
CA PRO A 25 -8.40 5.33 -2.25
C PRO A 25 -6.87 5.48 -2.21
N HIS A 26 -6.28 5.77 -3.37
CA HIS A 26 -4.86 6.08 -3.51
C HIS A 26 -4.38 7.20 -2.57
N LEU A 27 -5.19 8.23 -2.31
CA LEU A 27 -4.83 9.31 -1.39
C LEU A 27 -4.83 8.81 0.06
N VAL A 28 -5.90 8.14 0.46
CA VAL A 28 -6.12 7.64 1.83
C VAL A 28 -5.06 6.61 2.20
N GLU A 29 -4.77 5.67 1.31
CA GLU A 29 -3.75 4.66 1.51
C GLU A 29 -2.33 5.23 1.61
N GLU A 30 -1.93 6.11 0.70
CA GLU A 30 -0.57 6.64 0.70
C GLU A 30 -0.33 7.56 1.90
N LEU A 31 -1.35 8.30 2.35
CA LEU A 31 -1.28 9.04 3.62
C LEU A 31 -1.05 8.10 4.80
N PHE A 32 -1.79 6.99 4.87
CA PHE A 32 -1.59 5.99 5.92
C PHE A 32 -0.16 5.42 5.91
N LYS A 33 0.33 4.99 4.74
CA LYS A 33 1.69 4.43 4.58
C LYS A 33 2.75 5.46 4.98
N PHE A 34 2.56 6.72 4.62
CA PHE A 34 3.47 7.80 4.95
C PHE A 34 3.63 7.99 6.45
N PHE A 35 2.53 8.06 7.20
CA PHE A 35 2.58 8.13 8.66
C PHE A 35 3.20 6.89 9.26
N LEU A 36 2.80 5.70 8.81
CA LEU A 36 3.33 4.42 9.29
C LEU A 36 4.85 4.35 9.15
N VAL A 37 5.36 4.77 7.99
CA VAL A 37 6.79 4.80 7.69
C VAL A 37 7.52 5.83 8.56
N LYS A 38 6.94 7.01 8.83
CA LYS A 38 7.56 8.01 9.72
C LYS A 38 7.78 7.49 11.14
N PHE A 39 6.85 6.70 11.66
CA PHE A 39 6.95 6.09 13.00
C PHE A 39 7.75 4.79 13.03
N THR A 40 8.24 4.32 11.88
CA THR A 40 8.98 3.07 11.78
C THR A 40 10.44 3.24 12.25
N PRO A 41 10.94 2.36 13.16
CA PRO A 41 12.30 2.41 13.65
C PRO A 41 13.34 2.17 12.53
N SER A 42 14.53 2.74 12.67
CA SER A 42 15.56 2.73 11.62
C SER A 42 16.42 1.47 11.55
N LYS A 43 15.95 0.35 12.11
CA LYS A 43 16.68 -0.92 12.11
C LYS A 43 16.40 -1.67 10.79
N ASN A 44 17.45 -2.22 10.17
CA ASN A 44 17.43 -2.96 8.89
C ASN A 44 16.75 -2.21 7.73
N SER A 45 17.54 -1.41 7.02
CA SER A 45 17.08 -0.41 6.06
C SER A 45 16.36 -0.94 4.81
N TRP A 46 16.53 -2.22 4.44
CA TRP A 46 15.97 -2.79 3.22
C TRP A 46 14.87 -3.84 3.48
N ILE A 47 15.04 -4.69 4.49
CA ILE A 47 14.05 -5.76 4.81
C ILE A 47 12.70 -5.16 5.21
N PHE A 48 12.73 -4.05 5.95
CA PHE A 48 11.51 -3.51 6.54
C PHE A 48 10.48 -3.01 5.51
N PRO A 49 10.81 -2.10 4.58
CA PRO A 49 9.87 -1.67 3.53
C PRO A 49 9.37 -2.84 2.67
N LEU A 50 10.21 -3.84 2.40
CA LEU A 50 9.81 -5.06 1.69
C LEU A 50 8.69 -5.81 2.44
N LEU A 51 8.88 -6.07 3.73
CA LEU A 51 7.87 -6.75 4.55
C LEU A 51 6.59 -5.94 4.68
N LEU A 52 6.68 -4.61 4.84
CA LEU A 52 5.50 -3.75 4.88
C LEU A 52 4.70 -3.82 3.59
N GLY A 53 5.38 -3.74 2.44
CA GLY A 53 4.73 -3.80 1.12
C GLY A 53 4.07 -5.13 0.85
N ILE A 54 4.76 -6.24 1.08
CA ILE A 54 4.20 -7.59 0.91
C ILE A 54 3.00 -7.80 1.84
N THR A 55 3.12 -7.40 3.11
CA THR A 55 2.04 -7.60 4.08
C THR A 55 0.81 -6.77 3.72
N PHE A 56 1.02 -5.52 3.30
CA PHE A 56 -0.06 -4.64 2.87
C PHE A 56 -0.75 -5.18 1.61
N SER A 57 0.00 -5.55 0.57
CA SER A 57 -0.58 -6.03 -0.69
C SER A 57 -1.31 -7.36 -0.53
N LEU A 58 -0.80 -8.27 0.32
CA LEU A 58 -1.50 -9.51 0.64
C LEU A 58 -2.84 -9.25 1.33
N SER A 59 -2.86 -8.32 2.29
CA SER A 59 -4.09 -7.95 2.99
C SER A 59 -5.11 -7.29 2.05
N GLU A 60 -4.66 -6.39 1.18
CA GLU A 60 -5.52 -5.77 0.17
C GLU A 60 -6.05 -6.79 -0.85
N THR A 61 -5.22 -7.77 -1.24
CA THR A 61 -5.66 -8.86 -2.11
C THR A 61 -6.80 -9.67 -1.49
N VAL A 62 -6.83 -9.84 -0.15
CA VAL A 62 -7.96 -10.48 0.53
C VAL A 62 -9.26 -9.69 0.33
N LEU A 63 -9.21 -8.35 0.33
CA LEU A 63 -10.38 -7.53 0.00
C LEU A 63 -10.79 -7.70 -1.47
N TYR A 64 -9.83 -7.76 -2.39
CA TYR A 64 -10.13 -8.00 -3.80
C TYR A 64 -10.72 -9.39 -4.08
N LEU A 65 -10.44 -10.40 -3.25
CA LEU A 65 -11.08 -11.70 -3.39
C LEU A 65 -12.60 -11.60 -3.35
N VAL A 66 -13.17 -10.67 -2.56
CA VAL A 66 -14.62 -10.44 -2.51
C VAL A 66 -15.17 -10.12 -3.91
N ASN A 67 -14.46 -9.28 -4.68
CA ASN A 67 -14.84 -8.92 -6.04
C ASN A 67 -14.68 -10.10 -7.01
N PHE A 68 -13.58 -10.85 -6.92
CA PHE A 68 -13.37 -12.02 -7.78
C PHE A 68 -14.40 -13.13 -7.52
N PHE A 69 -14.79 -13.36 -6.26
CA PHE A 69 -15.89 -14.26 -5.93
C PHE A 69 -17.22 -13.80 -6.51
N ALA A 70 -17.52 -12.50 -6.46
CA ALA A 70 -18.74 -11.94 -7.02
C ALA A 70 -18.80 -12.04 -8.55
N LEU A 71 -17.67 -11.87 -9.24
CA LEU A 71 -17.56 -11.94 -10.70
C LEU A 71 -17.38 -13.37 -11.23
N GLY A 72 -16.98 -14.32 -10.39
CA GLY A 72 -16.76 -15.71 -10.77
C GLY A 72 -15.56 -15.95 -11.69
N ASN A 73 -14.67 -14.96 -11.86
CA ASN A 73 -13.46 -15.07 -12.68
C ASN A 73 -12.21 -14.85 -11.83
N PHE A 74 -11.27 -15.79 -11.83
CA PHE A 74 -10.02 -15.72 -11.06
C PHE A 74 -8.77 -15.64 -11.95
N SER A 75 -8.92 -15.55 -13.28
CA SER A 75 -7.79 -15.54 -14.22
C SER A 75 -6.80 -14.41 -13.94
N ASP A 76 -7.30 -13.28 -13.46
CA ASP A 76 -6.52 -12.04 -13.32
C ASP A 76 -5.91 -11.90 -11.92
N LEU A 77 -6.31 -12.74 -10.97
CA LEU A 77 -5.83 -12.68 -9.57
C LEU A 77 -4.30 -12.80 -9.47
N PRO A 78 -3.60 -13.72 -10.19
CA PRO A 78 -2.14 -13.80 -10.11
C PRO A 78 -1.44 -12.54 -10.62
N LEU A 79 -1.90 -12.00 -11.76
CA LEU A 79 -1.33 -10.77 -12.33
C LEU A 79 -1.57 -9.58 -11.40
N ARG A 80 -2.78 -9.48 -10.83
CA ARG A 80 -3.11 -8.44 -9.85
C ARG A 80 -2.22 -8.56 -8.61
N LEU A 81 -2.13 -9.74 -7.99
CA LEU A 81 -1.28 -9.94 -6.81
C LEU A 81 0.17 -9.52 -7.06
N VAL A 82 0.76 -9.90 -8.20
CA VAL A 82 2.14 -9.54 -8.54
C VAL A 82 2.28 -8.03 -8.72
N THR A 83 1.43 -7.42 -9.54
CA THR A 83 1.55 -6.00 -9.88
C THR A 83 1.22 -5.09 -8.69
N THR A 84 0.21 -5.43 -7.90
CA THR A 84 -0.14 -4.75 -6.65
C THR A 84 1.04 -4.89 -5.68
N THR A 85 1.56 -6.10 -5.44
CA THR A 85 2.73 -6.28 -4.56
C THR A 85 3.94 -5.44 -4.98
N LEU A 86 4.26 -5.41 -6.28
CA LEU A 86 5.34 -4.57 -6.80
C LEU A 86 5.09 -3.08 -6.51
N LEU A 87 3.87 -2.59 -6.76
CA LEU A 87 3.48 -1.21 -6.43
C LEU A 87 3.73 -0.90 -4.95
N HIS A 88 3.10 -1.65 -4.03
CA HIS A 88 3.19 -1.33 -2.60
C HIS A 88 4.63 -1.41 -2.10
N VAL A 89 5.38 -2.44 -2.49
CA VAL A 89 6.81 -2.56 -2.12
C VAL A 89 7.59 -1.34 -2.61
N SER A 90 7.45 -0.94 -3.87
CA SER A 90 8.15 0.22 -4.43
C SER A 90 7.79 1.52 -3.72
N LEU A 91 6.51 1.75 -3.42
CA LEU A 91 6.06 2.96 -2.73
C LEU A 91 6.53 3.00 -1.26
N PHE A 92 6.50 1.86 -0.56
CA PHE A 92 7.08 1.76 0.78
C PHE A 92 8.57 2.05 0.77
N TYR A 93 9.33 1.55 -0.22
CA TYR A 93 10.75 1.87 -0.35
C TYR A 93 10.98 3.37 -0.55
N LEU A 94 10.25 3.98 -1.49
CA LEU A 94 10.36 5.41 -1.82
C LEU A 94 10.11 6.29 -0.58
N GLN A 95 9.03 6.03 0.15
CA GLN A 95 8.69 6.76 1.36
C GLN A 95 9.65 6.45 2.50
N TYR A 96 10.08 5.19 2.66
CA TYR A 96 10.99 4.77 3.72
C TYR A 96 12.33 5.48 3.64
N TYR A 97 12.96 5.54 2.48
CA TYR A 97 14.27 6.19 2.34
C TYR A 97 14.23 7.70 2.51
N THR A 98 13.10 8.33 2.22
CA THR A 98 12.95 9.79 2.33
C THR A 98 12.30 10.23 3.64
N ARG A 99 11.86 9.32 4.50
CA ARG A 99 11.03 9.62 5.70
C ARG A 99 11.60 10.65 6.68
N LYS A 100 12.92 10.82 6.73
CA LYS A 100 13.62 11.77 7.62
C LYS A 100 14.11 13.03 6.92
N THR A 101 13.87 13.18 5.62
CA THR A 101 14.32 14.31 4.83
C THR A 101 13.15 15.23 4.48
N SER A 102 13.47 16.46 4.07
CA SER A 102 12.48 17.38 3.50
C SER A 102 11.79 16.83 2.26
N ALA A 103 12.44 15.92 1.53
CA ALA A 103 11.88 15.24 0.37
C ALA A 103 10.73 14.27 0.71
N SER A 104 10.48 13.95 1.99
CA SER A 104 9.38 13.06 2.40
C SER A 104 8.01 13.51 1.88
N TYR A 105 7.71 14.81 1.87
CA TYR A 105 6.43 15.30 1.35
C TYR A 105 6.35 15.21 -0.18
N LEU A 106 7.47 15.41 -0.86
CA LEU A 106 7.54 15.24 -2.31
C LEU A 106 7.32 13.77 -2.71
N THR A 107 7.90 12.83 -1.96
CA THR A 107 7.70 11.39 -2.21
C THR A 107 6.29 10.93 -1.88
N LEU A 108 5.61 11.52 -0.89
CA LEU A 108 4.19 11.29 -0.67
C LEU A 108 3.35 11.72 -1.88
N ILE A 109 3.55 12.94 -2.38
CA ILE A 109 2.84 13.43 -3.58
C ILE A 109 3.10 12.50 -4.77
N LEU A 110 4.35 12.12 -4.99
CA LEU A 110 4.72 11.20 -6.06
C LEU A 110 4.07 9.81 -5.89
N ALA A 111 4.03 9.27 -4.67
CA ALA A 111 3.41 7.99 -4.39
C ALA A 111 1.90 8.01 -4.66
N ILE A 112 1.20 9.08 -4.25
CA ILE A 112 -0.23 9.30 -4.53
C ILE A 112 -0.46 9.28 -6.04
N LEU A 113 0.36 10.00 -6.81
CA LEU A 113 0.23 10.07 -8.27
C LEU A 113 0.50 8.72 -8.94
N ILE A 114 1.58 8.03 -8.56
CA ILE A 114 1.91 6.71 -9.11
C ILE A 114 0.79 5.72 -8.83
N HIS A 115 0.27 5.71 -7.60
CA HIS A 115 -0.82 4.83 -7.21
C HIS A 115 -2.12 5.17 -7.96
N TYR A 116 -2.46 6.46 -8.08
CA TYR A 116 -3.59 6.89 -8.91
C TYR A 116 -3.52 6.36 -10.35
N PHE A 117 -2.35 6.52 -11.00
CA PHE A 117 -2.15 6.03 -12.36
C PHE A 117 -2.19 4.50 -12.43
N TYR A 118 -1.64 3.80 -11.44
CA TYR A 118 -1.75 2.35 -11.36
C TYR A 118 -3.21 1.90 -11.32
N ASN A 119 -4.03 2.49 -10.43
CA ASN A 119 -5.45 2.14 -10.33
C ASN A 119 -6.20 2.46 -11.62
N SER A 120 -5.86 3.57 -12.30
CA SER A 120 -6.51 3.94 -13.55
C SER A 120 -6.18 2.99 -14.72
N LEU A 121 -5.08 2.26 -14.65
CA LEU A 121 -4.60 1.37 -15.71
C LEU A 121 -4.88 -0.11 -15.44
N PHE A 122 -4.95 -0.51 -14.17
CA PHE A 122 -4.94 -1.91 -13.74
C PHE A 122 -6.05 -2.30 -12.75
N ALA A 123 -6.85 -1.34 -12.22
CA ALA A 123 -7.90 -1.63 -11.23
C ALA A 123 -9.29 -1.84 -11.84
#